data_AF-A0A7C1CL18-F1
#
_entry.id   AF-A0A7C1CL18-F1
#
_cell.length_a   1.000
_cell.length_b   1.000
_cell.length_c   1.000
_cell.angle_alpha   90.00
_cell.angle_beta   90.00
_cell.angle_gamma   90.00
#
_symmetry.space_group_name_H-M   'P 1'
#
loop_
_entity.id
_entity.type
_entity.pdbx_description
1 polymer ?
#
loop_
_entity_poly.entity_id
_entity_poly.type
_entity_poly.pdbx_seq_one_letter_code
_entity_poly.pdbx_strand_id
1 'polypeptide(L)'
;MALDKRAMRDIYERTIILRTPTYGIIKGYHELPYICLGEALESASGSMRVRGRIHVSPQFIIKPKQYNSSYSDIFGEDEVDLAIAGRMFGFLGFPNHPVECSSEQLELSHEPDTIDALIGKCMDAFERSEDITTGLILTPESKYYQISIERFIAEIIEDEFR
;
A
#
# COMPACT_ATOMS: atom_id res chain seq x y z
N MET A 1 -19.51 -8.23 3.68
CA MET A 1 -19.69 -7.83 5.09
C MET A 1 -18.65 -6.73 5.30
N ALA A 2 -19.13 -5.51 5.47
CA ALA A 2 -18.32 -4.30 5.62
C ALA A 2 -17.28 -4.43 6.74
N LEU A 3 -16.03 -4.04 6.50
CA LEU A 3 -14.99 -4.01 7.53
C LEU A 3 -15.18 -2.74 8.39
N ASP A 4 -15.25 -2.88 9.72
CA ASP A 4 -15.41 -1.73 10.61
C ASP A 4 -14.10 -0.93 10.78
N LYS A 5 -14.21 0.32 11.26
CA LYS A 5 -13.05 1.23 11.43
C LYS A 5 -11.97 0.68 12.37
N ARG A 6 -12.34 -0.09 13.41
CA ARG A 6 -11.37 -0.67 14.35
C ARG A 6 -10.60 -1.80 13.69
N ALA A 7 -11.29 -2.65 12.93
CA ALA A 7 -10.67 -3.73 12.17
C ALA A 7 -9.74 -3.19 11.07
N MET A 8 -10.12 -2.11 10.37
CA MET A 8 -9.21 -1.42 9.43
C MET A 8 -7.95 -0.90 10.12
N ARG A 9 -8.11 -0.27 11.30
CA ARG A 9 -6.99 0.25 12.08
C ARG A 9 -6.06 -0.86 12.57
N ASP A 10 -6.62 -1.99 13.01
CA ASP A 10 -5.85 -3.17 13.43
C ASP A 10 -4.98 -3.71 12.28
N ILE A 11 -5.54 -3.85 11.07
CA ILE A 11 -4.79 -4.27 9.87
C ILE A 11 -3.65 -3.28 9.56
N TYR A 12 -3.95 -1.97 9.62
CA TYR A 12 -2.95 -0.93 9.39
C TYR A 12 -1.79 -1.01 10.39
N GLU A 13 -2.08 -1.16 11.69
CA GLU A 13 -1.07 -1.22 12.75
C GLU A 13 -0.29 -2.53 12.76
N ARG A 14 -0.90 -3.65 12.36
CA ARG A 14 -0.27 -4.96 12.27
C ARG A 14 0.43 -5.22 10.94
N THR A 15 0.33 -4.30 9.98
CA THR A 15 1.08 -4.37 8.73
C THR A 15 2.57 -4.27 9.02
N ILE A 16 3.36 -5.21 8.49
CA ILE A 16 4.81 -5.23 8.67
C ILE A 16 5.48 -4.79 7.37
N ILE A 17 6.24 -3.70 7.44
CA ILE A 17 7.10 -3.26 6.34
C ILE A 17 8.46 -3.92 6.53
N LEU A 18 8.74 -4.95 5.72
CA LEU A 18 9.98 -5.71 5.80
C LEU A 18 11.15 -4.96 5.18
N ARG A 19 10.85 -4.11 4.20
CA ARG A 19 11.84 -3.32 3.48
C ARG A 19 11.25 -2.04 2.92
N THR A 20 11.92 -0.92 3.20
CA THR A 20 11.70 0.35 2.51
C THR A 20 12.75 0.56 1.42
N PRO A 21 12.41 1.27 0.33
CA PRO A 21 13.39 1.68 -0.67
C PRO A 21 14.43 2.63 -0.06
N THR A 22 15.70 2.53 -0.48
CA THR A 22 16.82 3.23 0.18
C THR A 22 17.20 4.57 -0.47
N TYR A 23 16.57 4.97 -1.59
CA TYR A 23 16.96 6.17 -2.35
C TYR A 23 15.80 7.16 -2.58
N GLY A 24 15.97 8.38 -2.05
CA GLY A 24 15.49 9.68 -2.58
C GLY A 24 14.12 9.71 -3.25
N ILE A 25 13.07 9.29 -2.55
CA ILE A 25 11.72 9.12 -3.10
C ILE A 25 11.11 10.48 -3.50
N ILE A 26 11.53 11.61 -2.92
CA ILE A 26 10.95 12.93 -3.22
C ILE A 26 12.02 13.98 -3.63
N LYS A 27 12.98 13.59 -4.47
CA LYS A 27 13.83 14.57 -5.20
C LYS A 27 13.91 14.38 -6.71
N GLY A 28 13.04 13.55 -7.31
CA GLY A 28 12.95 13.48 -8.78
C GLY A 28 12.31 12.25 -9.40
N TYR A 29 11.85 11.28 -8.61
CA TYR A 29 11.07 10.13 -9.13
C TYR A 29 9.64 10.15 -8.61
N HIS A 30 8.75 9.68 -9.46
CA HIS A 30 7.32 9.59 -9.18
C HIS A 30 6.91 8.18 -8.79
N GLU A 31 7.78 7.17 -8.75
CA GLU A 31 7.33 5.78 -8.65
C GLU A 31 7.86 5.06 -7.42
N LEU A 32 6.97 4.31 -6.77
CA LEU A 32 7.20 3.46 -5.62
C LEU A 32 6.77 2.03 -5.94
N PRO A 33 7.67 1.20 -6.49
CA PRO A 33 7.42 -0.22 -6.68
C PRO A 33 7.25 -0.93 -5.34
N TYR A 34 6.32 -1.88 -5.27
CA TYR A 34 6.09 -2.66 -4.07
C TYR A 34 5.76 -4.11 -4.39
N ILE A 35 6.07 -4.98 -3.42
CA ILE A 35 5.56 -6.34 -3.33
C ILE A 35 4.87 -6.47 -1.96
N CYS A 36 3.59 -6.85 -1.96
CA CYS A 36 2.80 -7.15 -0.78
C CYS A 36 2.53 -8.65 -0.73
N LEU A 37 2.91 -9.28 0.37
CA LEU A 37 2.75 -10.71 0.61
C LEU A 37 1.71 -10.93 1.71
N GLY A 38 0.96 -12.02 1.63
CA GLY A 38 0.03 -12.43 2.67
C GLY A 38 -0.36 -13.89 2.53
N GLU A 39 -1.21 -14.37 3.44
CA GLU A 39 -1.78 -15.72 3.36
C GLU A 39 -2.59 -15.90 2.07
N ALA A 40 -2.80 -17.15 1.64
CA ALA A 40 -3.66 -17.43 0.50
C ALA A 40 -5.06 -16.81 0.65
N LEU A 41 -5.62 -16.34 -0.47
CA LEU A 41 -7.00 -15.88 -0.52
C LEU A 41 -7.93 -17.09 -0.55
N GLU A 42 -8.88 -17.12 0.38
CA GLU A 42 -9.81 -18.25 0.60
C GLU A 42 -9.07 -19.53 1.03
N SER A 43 -9.78 -20.64 1.26
CA SER A 43 -9.23 -21.89 1.83
C SER A 43 -8.19 -22.62 0.96
N ALA A 44 -7.51 -21.92 0.06
CA ALA A 44 -6.39 -22.40 -0.73
C ALA A 44 -5.14 -22.54 0.15
N SER A 45 -4.33 -23.57 -0.14
CA SER A 45 -3.01 -23.74 0.46
C SER A 45 -1.98 -22.92 -0.33
N GLY A 46 -1.15 -22.13 0.34
CA GLY A 46 -0.10 -21.32 -0.29
C GLY A 46 -0.11 -19.90 0.24
N SER A 47 0.32 -18.96 -0.59
CA SER A 47 0.44 -17.54 -0.23
C SER A 47 -0.06 -16.63 -1.35
N MET A 48 -0.46 -15.42 -1.00
CA MET A 48 -0.80 -14.36 -1.93
C MET A 48 0.40 -13.44 -2.14
N ARG A 49 0.62 -13.05 -3.40
CA ARG A 49 1.57 -12.02 -3.79
C ARG A 49 0.87 -10.97 -4.64
N VAL A 50 0.97 -9.71 -4.24
CA VAL A 50 0.57 -8.55 -5.05
C VAL A 50 1.82 -7.74 -5.37
N ARG A 51 2.04 -7.46 -6.64
CA ARG A 51 3.08 -6.55 -7.12
C ARG A 51 2.43 -5.34 -7.76
N GLY A 52 3.00 -4.16 -7.56
CA GLY A 52 2.52 -2.95 -8.23
C GLY A 52 3.51 -1.80 -8.16
N ARG A 53 3.11 -0.66 -8.73
CA ARG A 53 3.83 0.61 -8.65
C ARG A 53 2.86 1.70 -8.21
N ILE A 54 3.27 2.51 -7.23
CA ILE A 54 2.52 3.70 -6.80
C ILE A 54 3.19 4.91 -7.43
N HIS A 55 2.42 5.76 -8.10
CA HIS A 55 2.90 7.06 -8.54
C HIS A 55 2.69 8.10 -7.45
N VAL A 56 3.68 8.93 -7.15
CA VAL A 56 3.67 10.03 -6.19
C VAL A 56 3.98 11.33 -6.93
N SER A 57 3.04 12.26 -6.91
CA SER A 57 3.17 13.57 -7.57
C SER A 57 3.04 14.71 -6.57
N PRO A 58 3.75 15.84 -6.76
CA PRO A 58 3.50 17.04 -5.97
C PRO A 58 2.08 17.58 -6.20
N GLN A 59 1.41 18.02 -5.13
CA GLN A 59 0.17 18.78 -5.22
C GLN A 59 0.46 20.21 -5.70
N PHE A 60 0.17 20.52 -6.95
CA PHE A 60 0.33 21.88 -7.51
C PHE A 60 -0.82 22.84 -7.13
N ILE A 61 -1.90 22.34 -6.54
CA ILE A 61 -3.07 23.12 -6.11
C ILE A 61 -3.27 22.94 -4.61
N ILE A 62 -3.08 24.00 -3.83
CA ILE A 62 -3.39 24.01 -2.39
C ILE A 62 -4.92 24.05 -2.24
N LYS A 63 -5.54 22.89 -1.93
CA LYS A 63 -6.97 22.82 -1.62
C LYS A 63 -7.20 23.31 -0.19
N PRO A 64 -8.18 24.19 0.08
CA PRO A 64 -8.54 24.58 1.45
C PRO A 64 -8.89 23.33 2.28
N LYS A 65 -8.58 23.29 3.59
CA LYS A 65 -8.78 22.10 4.46
C LYS A 65 -10.19 21.48 4.38
N GLN A 66 -11.21 22.28 4.10
CA GLN A 66 -12.61 21.86 3.91
C GLN A 66 -12.89 21.14 2.57
N TYR A 67 -11.93 21.12 1.65
CA TYR A 67 -11.94 20.37 0.39
C TYR A 67 -10.93 19.22 0.40
N ASN A 68 -10.25 18.98 1.52
CA ASN A 68 -9.52 17.73 1.72
C ASN A 68 -10.56 16.66 1.96
N SER A 69 -10.77 15.82 0.96
CA SER A 69 -11.74 14.74 1.04
C SER A 69 -11.45 13.84 2.23
N SER A 70 -12.33 13.84 3.24
CA SER A 70 -12.34 12.76 4.23
C SER A 70 -13.06 11.55 3.63
N TYR A 71 -12.75 10.34 4.10
CA TYR A 71 -13.45 9.11 3.67
C TYR A 71 -14.99 9.26 3.74
N SER A 72 -15.48 10.06 4.68
CA SER A 72 -16.91 10.38 4.89
C SER A 72 -17.52 11.29 3.81
N ASP A 73 -16.77 12.24 3.25
CA ASP A 73 -17.31 13.24 2.32
C ASP A 73 -17.53 12.71 0.89
N ILE A 74 -16.84 11.63 0.52
CA ILE A 74 -16.94 11.02 -0.82
C ILE A 74 -17.96 9.87 -0.83
N PHE A 75 -18.12 9.15 0.28
CA PHE A 75 -18.82 7.86 0.29
C PHE A 75 -20.12 7.82 1.09
N GLY A 76 -20.49 8.92 1.77
CA GLY A 76 -21.68 8.97 2.63
C GLY A 76 -21.47 8.23 3.96
N GLU A 77 -22.28 8.56 4.96
CA GLU A 77 -22.12 8.05 6.35
C GLU A 77 -22.61 6.61 6.56
N ASP A 78 -23.25 5.99 5.58
CA ASP A 78 -23.92 4.69 5.73
C ASP A 78 -23.21 3.54 4.99
N GLU A 79 -22.86 2.52 5.78
CA GLU A 79 -22.54 1.12 5.45
C GLU A 79 -21.60 0.86 4.24
N VAL A 80 -20.29 0.81 4.54
CA VAL A 80 -19.23 0.55 3.55
C VAL A 80 -19.13 -0.92 3.16
N ASP A 81 -19.78 -1.32 2.05
CA ASP A 81 -19.31 -2.42 1.21
C ASP A 81 -19.61 -2.10 -0.29
N LEU A 82 -18.90 -1.27 -1.08
CA LEU A 82 -17.61 -0.52 -1.05
C LEU A 82 -16.29 -1.32 -1.12
N ALA A 83 -16.32 -2.64 -1.19
CA ALA A 83 -15.16 -3.56 -1.09
C ALA A 83 -13.87 -3.19 -1.85
N ILE A 84 -13.98 -2.51 -2.98
CA ILE A 84 -12.90 -2.35 -3.96
C ILE A 84 -12.98 -0.99 -4.68
N ALA A 85 -14.11 -0.29 -4.63
CA ALA A 85 -14.44 0.77 -5.59
C ALA A 85 -13.45 1.95 -5.55
N GLY A 86 -12.76 2.15 -4.42
CA GLY A 86 -11.67 3.09 -4.26
C GLY A 86 -10.26 2.53 -4.44
N ARG A 87 -10.05 1.32 -5.00
CA ARG A 87 -8.74 0.63 -5.08
C ARG A 87 -7.56 1.51 -5.56
N MET A 88 -7.77 2.64 -6.26
CA MET A 88 -6.67 3.49 -6.75
C MET A 88 -6.92 5.01 -6.92
N PHE A 89 -8.09 5.60 -6.66
CA PHE A 89 -8.38 6.93 -7.26
C PHE A 89 -7.79 8.17 -6.55
N GLY A 90 -6.98 7.96 -5.53
CA GLY A 90 -6.24 9.01 -4.86
C GLY A 90 -5.92 8.48 -3.49
N PHE A 91 -4.68 8.02 -3.29
CA PHE A 91 -4.19 7.87 -1.93
C PHE A 91 -4.51 9.18 -1.23
N LEU A 92 -5.40 9.12 -0.24
CA LEU A 92 -6.07 10.28 0.31
C LEU A 92 -4.99 11.31 0.59
N GLY A 93 -5.13 12.48 -0.06
CA GLY A 93 -4.12 13.52 -0.04
C GLY A 93 -3.60 13.63 1.37
N PHE A 94 -2.33 13.23 1.56
CA PHE A 94 -1.71 13.14 2.86
C PHE A 94 -1.94 14.51 3.51
N PRO A 95 -2.83 14.65 4.50
CA PRO A 95 -3.46 15.95 4.74
C PRO A 95 -2.46 17.02 5.23
N ASN A 96 -1.26 16.58 5.62
CA ASN A 96 -0.13 17.39 6.03
C ASN A 96 1.05 17.39 5.03
N HIS A 97 0.97 16.65 3.91
CA HIS A 97 2.02 16.57 2.89
C HIS A 97 1.49 16.95 1.50
N PRO A 98 2.21 17.76 0.72
CA PRO A 98 1.75 18.27 -0.57
C PRO A 98 1.96 17.22 -1.67
N VAL A 99 1.42 16.00 -1.52
CA VAL A 99 1.56 14.92 -2.50
C VAL A 99 0.23 14.23 -2.80
N GLU A 100 0.00 13.88 -4.07
CA GLU A 100 -1.05 12.97 -4.50
C GLU A 100 -0.41 11.65 -4.89
N CYS A 101 -1.12 10.53 -4.72
CA CYS A 101 -0.63 9.28 -5.25
C CYS A 101 -1.70 8.54 -6.06
N SER A 102 -1.26 7.77 -7.06
CA SER A 102 -2.07 6.83 -7.82
C SER A 102 -1.36 5.47 -7.88
N SER A 103 -2.04 4.41 -8.30
CA SER A 103 -1.42 3.08 -8.43
C SER A 103 -1.49 2.61 -9.88
N GLU A 104 -0.53 1.80 -10.30
CA GLU A 104 -0.44 1.18 -11.63
C GLU A 104 0.14 -0.23 -11.54
N GLN A 105 -0.09 -1.03 -12.59
CA GLN A 105 0.52 -2.35 -12.80
C GLN A 105 0.31 -3.35 -11.67
N LEU A 106 -0.93 -3.44 -11.17
CA LEU A 106 -1.30 -4.39 -10.13
C LEU A 106 -1.36 -5.81 -10.68
N GLU A 107 -0.42 -6.66 -10.25
CA GLU A 107 -0.39 -8.09 -10.52
C GLU A 107 -0.66 -8.84 -9.21
N LEU A 108 -1.76 -9.61 -9.16
CA LEU A 108 -2.07 -10.49 -8.05
C LEU A 108 -1.85 -11.94 -8.48
N SER A 109 -1.01 -12.67 -7.75
CA SER A 109 -0.78 -14.10 -7.94
C SER A 109 -0.99 -14.87 -6.66
N HIS A 110 -1.35 -16.14 -6.83
CA HIS A 110 -1.35 -17.13 -5.76
C HIS A 110 -0.15 -18.03 -5.98
N GLU A 111 0.74 -18.09 -4.98
CA GLU A 111 1.97 -18.86 -5.02
C GLU A 111 1.81 -20.11 -4.14
N PRO A 112 2.36 -21.27 -4.57
CA PRO A 112 2.26 -22.51 -3.79
C PRO A 112 3.15 -22.51 -2.53
N ASP A 113 4.11 -21.57 -2.45
CA ASP A 113 5.06 -21.48 -1.35
C ASP A 113 4.41 -20.90 -0.08
N THR A 114 5.06 -21.13 1.07
CA THR A 114 4.73 -20.43 2.32
C THR A 114 5.19 -18.97 2.27
N ILE A 115 4.61 -18.12 3.12
CA ILE A 115 4.97 -16.71 3.23
C ILE A 115 6.48 -16.54 3.48
N ASP A 116 7.03 -17.30 4.45
CA ASP A 116 8.46 -17.23 4.77
C ASP A 116 9.35 -17.59 3.58
N ALA A 117 8.97 -18.60 2.81
CA ALA A 117 9.68 -18.99 1.61
C ALA A 117 9.60 -17.91 0.52
N LEU A 118 8.45 -17.26 0.36
CA LEU A 118 8.30 -16.12 -0.56
C LEU A 118 9.12 -14.91 -0.13
N ILE A 119 9.13 -14.58 1.17
CA ILE A 119 9.97 -13.49 1.71
C ILE A 119 11.43 -13.77 1.34
N GLY A 120 11.93 -14.98 1.61
CA GLY A 120 13.29 -15.38 1.24
C GLY A 120 13.56 -15.22 -0.26
N LYS A 121 12.67 -15.74 -1.12
CA LYS A 121 12.79 -15.60 -2.58
C LYS A 121 12.82 -14.15 -3.05
N CYS A 122 11.99 -13.28 -2.46
CA CYS A 122 11.97 -11.86 -2.79
C CYS A 122 13.25 -11.16 -2.35
N MET A 123 13.72 -11.41 -1.13
CA MET A 123 14.97 -10.83 -0.62
C MET A 123 16.17 -11.26 -1.46
N ASP A 124 16.30 -12.56 -1.76
CA ASP A 124 17.34 -13.08 -2.65
C ASP A 124 17.25 -12.44 -4.05
N ALA A 125 16.04 -12.20 -4.56
CA ALA A 125 15.86 -11.56 -5.85
C ALA A 125 16.35 -10.11 -5.82
N PHE A 126 16.01 -9.35 -4.77
CA PHE A 126 16.48 -7.97 -4.61
C PHE A 126 18.01 -7.89 -4.53
N GLU A 127 18.65 -8.81 -3.81
CA GLU A 127 20.11 -8.88 -3.74
C GLU A 127 20.74 -9.20 -5.10
N ARG A 128 20.20 -10.21 -5.80
CA ARG A 128 20.72 -10.60 -7.12
C ARG A 128 20.59 -9.50 -8.18
N SER A 129 19.53 -8.69 -8.12
CA SER A 129 19.30 -7.61 -9.07
C SER A 129 19.80 -6.25 -8.59
N GLU A 130 20.41 -6.19 -7.41
CA GLU A 130 20.78 -4.94 -6.73
C GLU A 130 19.59 -3.94 -6.67
N ASP A 131 18.37 -4.46 -6.51
CA ASP A 131 17.16 -3.65 -6.48
C ASP A 131 17.06 -2.96 -5.13
N ILE A 132 17.33 -1.66 -5.09
CA ILE A 132 17.19 -0.80 -3.90
C ILE A 132 15.90 0.03 -3.87
N THR A 133 15.02 -0.15 -4.86
CA THR A 133 13.87 0.72 -5.11
C THR A 133 12.53 0.09 -4.75
N THR A 134 12.44 -1.25 -4.72
CA THR A 134 11.20 -1.96 -4.43
C THR A 134 11.00 -2.18 -2.93
N GLY A 135 9.84 -1.78 -2.41
CA GLY A 135 9.39 -2.08 -1.06
C GLY A 135 8.84 -3.50 -0.89
N LEU A 136 9.00 -4.07 0.30
CA LEU A 136 8.43 -5.37 0.66
C LEU A 136 7.53 -5.24 1.89
N ILE A 137 6.28 -5.67 1.74
CA ILE A 137 5.20 -5.51 2.72
C ILE A 137 4.63 -6.89 3.04
N LEU A 138 4.33 -7.14 4.31
CA LEU A 138 3.57 -8.29 4.78
C LEU A 138 2.23 -7.80 5.33
N THR A 139 1.13 -8.21 4.68
CA THR A 139 -0.23 -7.92 5.12
C THR A 139 -0.73 -8.96 6.13
N PRO A 140 -1.36 -8.55 7.24
CA PRO A 140 -1.97 -9.46 8.20
C PRO A 140 -3.30 -10.04 7.69
N GLU A 141 -3.92 -9.42 6.68
CA GLU A 141 -5.17 -9.89 6.09
C GLU A 141 -5.16 -9.65 4.57
N SER A 142 -5.00 -10.74 3.82
CA SER A 142 -4.82 -10.71 2.37
C SER A 142 -6.00 -10.10 1.63
N LYS A 143 -7.22 -10.22 2.15
CA LYS A 143 -8.41 -9.61 1.52
C LYS A 143 -8.38 -8.08 1.51
N TYR A 144 -7.65 -7.49 2.46
CA TYR A 144 -7.55 -6.04 2.66
C TYR A 144 -6.12 -5.52 2.51
N TYR A 145 -5.30 -6.16 1.65
CA TYR A 145 -3.91 -5.79 1.39
C TYR A 145 -3.70 -4.32 1.00
N GLN A 146 -4.74 -3.63 0.51
CA GLN A 146 -4.67 -2.21 0.19
C GLN A 146 -4.39 -1.34 1.42
N ILE A 147 -4.91 -1.71 2.59
CA ILE A 147 -4.64 -1.00 3.86
C ILE A 147 -3.14 -1.07 4.19
N SER A 148 -2.51 -2.22 3.93
CA SER A 148 -1.07 -2.40 4.11
C SER A 148 -0.25 -1.57 3.13
N ILE A 149 -0.74 -1.36 1.90
CA ILE A 149 -0.11 -0.46 0.92
C ILE A 149 -0.20 1.00 1.39
N GLU A 150 -1.34 1.43 1.93
CA GLU A 150 -1.48 2.77 2.51
C GLU A 150 -0.50 3.01 3.68
N ARG A 151 -0.35 2.00 4.57
CA ARG A 151 0.65 2.05 5.66
C ARG A 151 2.06 2.24 5.14
N PHE A 152 2.41 1.52 4.08
CA PHE A 152 3.72 1.60 3.42
C PHE A 152 4.01 2.99 2.85
N ILE A 153 3.04 3.60 2.17
CA ILE A 153 3.22 4.94 1.60
C ILE A 153 3.34 6.00 2.70
N ALA A 154 2.54 5.87 3.77
CA ALA A 154 2.63 6.76 4.92
C ALA A 154 4.02 6.71 5.57
N GLU A 155 4.58 5.51 5.77
CA GLU A 155 5.95 5.35 6.32
C GLU A 155 6.99 6.10 5.48
N ILE A 156 6.92 5.93 4.16
CA ILE A 156 7.85 6.55 3.21
C ILE A 156 7.74 8.07 3.24
N ILE A 157 6.52 8.60 3.23
CA ILE A 157 6.27 10.05 3.24
C ILE A 157 6.71 10.65 4.57
N GLU A 158 6.42 9.99 5.69
CA GLU A 158 6.84 10.45 7.01
C GLU A 158 8.37 10.52 7.14
N ASP A 159 9.10 9.52 6.64
CA ASP A 159 10.57 9.51 6.68
C ASP A 159 11.19 10.65 5.85
N GLU A 160 10.65 10.93 4.67
CA GLU A 160 11.20 11.94 3.76
C GLU A 160 10.90 13.39 4.20
N PHE A 161 9.76 13.64 4.85
CA PHE A 161 9.36 14.98 5.32
C PHE A 161 9.70 15.27 6.79
N ARG A 162 10.47 14.39 7.45
CA ARG A 162 10.96 14.58 8.82
C ARG A 162 12.11 15.58 8.91
#